data_AF-A0A2V3JIZ1-F1
#
_entry.id   AF-A0A2V3JIZ1-F1
#
_cell.length_a   1.000
_cell.length_b   1.000
_cell.length_c   1.000
_cell.angle_alpha   90.00
_cell.angle_beta   90.00
_cell.angle_gamma   90.00
#
_symmetry.space_group_name_H-M   'P 1'
#
loop_
_entity.id
_entity.type
_entity.pdbx_description
1 polymer ?
#
loop_
_entity_poly.entity_id
_entity_poly.type
_entity_poly.pdbx_seq_one_letter_code
_entity_poly.pdbx_strand_id
1 'polypeptide(L)'
;MDVIILIGILRWRLKMKRCEIQSFLRARGISISAGSISNRSLDFLLLFKQLHNSKNNEIKALINRKGGMILHIDGTHRSGGRVVFVLQEGLEDIVIDADLIPSEAEEHVS
;
A
#
# COMPACT_ATOMS: atom_id res chain seq x y z
N MET A 1 3.65 -13.20 15.90
CA MET A 1 3.43 -12.30 14.74
C MET A 1 2.91 -13.15 13.59
N ASP A 2 1.81 -12.77 12.97
CA ASP A 2 1.25 -13.50 11.81
C ASP A 2 2.25 -13.50 10.64
N VAL A 3 2.42 -14.64 9.97
CA VAL A 3 3.35 -14.82 8.84
C VAL A 3 3.02 -13.90 7.67
N ILE A 4 1.74 -13.59 7.43
CA ILE A 4 1.29 -12.63 6.40
C ILE A 4 1.82 -11.24 6.72
N ILE A 5 1.64 -10.78 7.96
CA ILE A 5 2.10 -9.46 8.41
C ILE A 5 3.61 -9.35 8.33
N LEU A 6 4.34 -10.39 8.77
CA LEU A 6 5.79 -10.43 8.69
C LEU A 6 6.27 -10.37 7.23
N ILE A 7 5.74 -11.22 6.34
CA ILE A 7 6.09 -11.24 4.92
C ILE A 7 5.80 -9.89 4.27
N GLY A 8 4.65 -9.29 4.58
CA GLY A 8 4.25 -7.97 4.07
C GLY A 8 5.20 -6.86 4.48
N ILE A 9 5.58 -6.79 5.76
CA ILE A 9 6.55 -5.80 6.26
C ILE A 9 7.90 -5.99 5.59
N LEU A 10 8.41 -7.22 5.51
CA LEU A 10 9.70 -7.50 4.87
C LEU A 10 9.66 -7.12 3.38
N ARG A 11 8.57 -7.45 2.67
CA ARG A 11 8.44 -7.22 1.22
C ARG A 11 8.27 -5.75 0.87
N TRP A 12 7.34 -5.07 1.53
CA TRP A 12 6.86 -3.76 1.09
C TRP A 12 7.50 -2.61 1.87
N ARG A 13 7.68 -2.76 3.19
CA ARG A 13 8.29 -1.72 4.02
C ARG A 13 9.82 -1.78 3.99
N LEU A 14 10.39 -2.99 4.12
CA LEU A 14 11.84 -3.19 4.12
C LEU A 14 12.41 -3.51 2.72
N LYS A 15 11.54 -3.54 1.71
CA LYS A 15 11.90 -3.71 0.28
C LYS A 15 12.70 -4.98 -0.04
N MET A 16 12.60 -6.02 0.79
CA MET A 16 13.30 -7.28 0.55
C MET A 16 12.74 -8.02 -0.68
N LYS A 17 13.62 -8.69 -1.41
CA LYS A 17 13.30 -9.60 -2.51
C LYS A 17 12.76 -10.92 -1.97
N ARG A 18 12.02 -11.65 -2.82
CA ARG A 18 11.43 -12.96 -2.46
C ARG A 18 12.48 -13.97 -1.95
N CYS A 19 13.65 -14.01 -2.58
CA CYS A 19 14.74 -14.90 -2.16
C CYS A 19 15.31 -14.50 -0.78
N GLU A 20 15.44 -13.20 -0.49
CA GLU A 20 15.91 -12.70 0.80
C GLU A 20 14.93 -13.04 1.92
N ILE A 21 13.62 -12.87 1.67
CA ILE A 21 12.56 -13.25 2.60
C ILE A 21 12.58 -14.76 2.84
N GLN A 22 12.75 -15.56 1.79
CA GLN A 22 12.81 -17.02 1.90
C GLN A 22 14.00 -17.46 2.76
N SER A 23 15.18 -16.89 2.53
CA SER A 23 16.37 -17.17 3.35
C SER A 23 16.18 -16.74 4.81
N PHE A 24 15.59 -15.56 5.04
CA PHE A 24 15.29 -15.04 6.38
C PHE A 24 14.34 -15.96 7.16
N LEU A 25 13.29 -16.47 6.49
CA LEU A 25 12.32 -17.38 7.11
C LEU A 25 12.92 -18.76 7.34
N ARG A 26 13.72 -19.28 6.40
CA ARG A 26 14.42 -20.56 6.55
C ARG A 26 15.38 -20.54 7.74
N ALA A 27 16.12 -19.45 7.94
CA ALA A 27 17.00 -19.27 9.09
C ALA A 27 16.26 -19.27 10.45
N ARG A 28 14.93 -19.06 10.43
CA ARG A 28 14.04 -19.14 11.59
C ARG A 28 13.25 -20.45 11.66
N GLY A 29 13.62 -21.46 10.87
CA GLY A 29 12.95 -22.77 10.83
C GLY A 29 11.63 -22.78 10.04
N ILE A 30 11.30 -21.73 9.31
CA ILE A 30 10.07 -21.63 8.52
C ILE A 30 10.40 -21.92 7.05
N SER A 31 10.04 -23.12 6.58
CA SER A 31 10.16 -23.49 5.17
C SER A 31 8.92 -23.06 4.39
N ILE A 32 9.09 -22.18 3.40
CA ILE A 32 8.01 -21.67 2.56
C ILE A 32 8.50 -21.48 1.12
N SER A 33 7.63 -21.72 0.14
CA SER A 33 7.96 -21.55 -1.27
C SER A 33 7.97 -20.06 -1.68
N ALA A 34 8.69 -19.72 -2.75
CA ALA A 34 8.68 -18.38 -3.31
C ALA A 34 7.28 -17.96 -3.84
N GLY A 35 6.49 -18.93 -4.32
CA GLY A 35 5.09 -18.71 -4.72
C GLY A 35 4.22 -18.33 -3.53
N SER A 36 4.36 -19.06 -2.42
CA SER A 36 3.64 -18.77 -1.18
C SER A 36 4.03 -17.41 -0.60
N ILE A 37 5.30 -17.00 -0.67
CA ILE A 37 5.73 -15.64 -0.28
C ILE A 37 5.03 -14.58 -1.15
N SER A 38 4.92 -14.82 -2.46
CA SER A 38 4.23 -13.91 -3.38
C SER A 38 2.75 -13.77 -3.01
N ASN A 39 2.04 -14.89 -2.80
CA ASN A 39 0.63 -14.87 -2.41
C ASN A 39 0.40 -14.17 -1.07
N ARG A 40 1.18 -14.52 -0.05
CA ARG A 40 1.08 -13.91 1.29
C ARG A 40 1.41 -12.41 1.28
N SER A 41 2.29 -11.98 0.38
CA SER A 41 2.56 -10.55 0.20
C SER A 41 1.38 -9.78 -0.41
N LEU A 42 0.55 -10.45 -1.23
CA LEU A 42 -0.70 -9.88 -1.76
C LEU A 42 -1.80 -9.90 -0.69
N ASP A 43 -1.92 -10.99 0.07
CA ASP A 43 -2.84 -11.08 1.21
C ASP A 43 -2.61 -9.91 2.20
N PHE A 44 -1.34 -9.58 2.46
CA PHE A 44 -0.98 -8.41 3.27
C PHE A 44 -1.49 -7.09 2.68
N LEU A 45 -1.38 -6.88 1.37
CA LEU A 45 -1.86 -5.64 0.73
C LEU A 45 -3.38 -5.52 0.83
N LEU A 46 -4.12 -6.63 0.74
CA LEU A 46 -5.56 -6.66 0.95
C LEU A 46 -5.93 -6.28 2.38
N LEU A 47 -5.27 -6.88 3.37
CA LEU A 47 -5.46 -6.53 4.78
C LEU A 47 -5.08 -5.08 5.07
N PHE A 48 -4.00 -4.58 4.46
CA PHE A 48 -3.57 -3.21 4.60
C PHE A 48 -4.59 -2.23 4.02
N LYS A 49 -5.16 -2.53 2.84
CA LYS A 49 -6.26 -1.73 2.25
C LYS A 49 -7.50 -1.72 3.14
N GLN A 50 -7.88 -2.86 3.70
CA GLN A 50 -9.03 -2.95 4.63
C GLN A 50 -8.78 -2.13 5.90
N LEU A 51 -7.57 -2.25 6.49
CA LEU A 51 -7.18 -1.45 7.64
C LEU A 51 -7.22 0.04 7.32
N HIS A 52 -6.64 0.46 6.19
CA HIS A 52 -6.67 1.83 5.72
C HIS A 52 -8.10 2.37 5.65
N ASN A 53 -8.98 1.65 4.94
CA ASN A 53 -10.38 2.02 4.81
C ASN A 53 -11.12 2.10 6.16
N SER A 54 -10.82 1.18 7.09
CA SER A 54 -11.40 1.21 8.44
C SER A 54 -10.99 2.45 9.24
N LYS A 55 -9.86 3.06 8.88
CA LYS A 55 -9.30 4.25 9.53
C LYS A 55 -9.72 5.56 8.87
N ASN A 56 -10.51 5.52 7.80
CA ASN A 56 -10.99 6.73 7.11
C ASN A 56 -11.68 7.73 8.06
N ASN A 57 -12.46 7.26 9.04
CA ASN A 57 -13.10 8.16 10.01
C ASN A 57 -12.10 8.82 10.96
N GLU A 58 -11.05 8.11 11.37
CA GLU A 58 -9.97 8.64 12.21
C GLU A 58 -9.12 9.66 11.44
N ILE A 59 -8.83 9.37 10.16
CA ILE A 59 -8.13 10.28 9.25
C ILE A 59 -8.95 11.56 9.05
N LYS A 60 -10.25 11.45 8.76
CA LYS A 60 -11.16 12.62 8.67
C LYS A 60 -11.19 13.43 9.96
N ALA A 61 -11.25 12.77 11.11
CA ALA A 61 -11.24 13.44 12.41
C ALA A 61 -9.90 14.15 12.70
N LEU A 62 -8.77 13.60 12.23
CA LEU A 62 -7.47 14.26 12.31
C LEU A 62 -7.43 15.52 11.44
N ILE A 63 -7.81 15.40 10.16
CA ILE A 63 -7.88 16.52 9.21
C ILE A 63 -8.74 17.65 9.75
N ASN A 64 -9.94 17.34 10.24
CA ASN A 64 -10.84 18.35 10.81
C ASN A 64 -10.24 19.02 12.05
N ARG A 65 -9.58 18.26 12.95
CA ARG A 65 -8.91 18.83 14.12
C ARG A 65 -7.73 19.74 13.77
N LYS A 66 -7.12 19.53 12.59
CA LYS A 66 -6.01 20.34 12.07
C LYS A 66 -6.48 21.54 11.25
N GLY A 67 -7.80 21.74 11.11
CA GLY A 67 -8.37 22.88 10.38
C GLY A 67 -8.52 22.65 8.87
N GLY A 68 -8.43 21.40 8.41
CA GLY A 68 -8.50 21.02 7.01
C GLY A 68 -7.26 20.27 6.54
N MET A 69 -7.09 20.18 5.21
CA MET A 69 -5.93 19.55 4.58
C MET A 69 -5.46 20.35 3.37
N ILE A 70 -4.18 20.20 3.05
CA ILE A 70 -3.65 20.49 1.72
C ILE A 70 -3.70 19.18 0.94
N LEU A 71 -4.44 19.15 -0.17
CA LEU A 71 -4.57 17.94 -0.98
C LEU A 71 -3.55 17.97 -2.11
N HIS A 72 -2.63 17.01 -2.09
CA HIS A 72 -1.76 16.69 -3.21
C HIS A 72 -2.38 15.59 -4.06
N ILE A 73 -2.34 15.79 -5.37
CA ILE A 73 -2.83 14.85 -6.37
C ILE A 73 -1.67 14.58 -7.33
N ASP A 74 -1.31 13.31 -7.49
CA ASP A 74 -0.21 12.90 -8.37
C ASP A 74 -0.59 11.66 -9.18
N GLY A 75 -0.12 11.62 -10.43
CA GLY A 75 -0.29 10.49 -11.34
C GLY A 75 1.04 9.93 -11.81
N THR A 76 1.33 8.70 -11.40
CA THR A 76 2.53 7.99 -11.85
C THR A 76 2.22 7.04 -13.00
N HIS A 77 2.81 7.31 -14.16
CA HIS A 77 2.70 6.45 -15.34
C HIS A 77 3.55 5.19 -15.20
N ARG A 78 2.96 4.02 -15.44
CA ARG A 78 3.72 2.76 -15.63
C ARG A 78 3.70 2.35 -17.09
N SER A 79 4.81 1.79 -17.58
CA SER A 79 4.89 1.16 -18.90
C SER A 79 3.75 0.14 -19.05
N GLY A 80 2.77 0.44 -19.90
CA GLY A 80 1.51 -0.32 -19.98
C GLY A 80 0.22 0.54 -19.98
N GLY A 81 0.33 1.87 -19.99
CA GLY A 81 -0.80 2.76 -20.31
C GLY A 81 -1.84 2.91 -19.20
N ARG A 82 -1.46 2.67 -17.93
CA ARG A 82 -2.29 2.99 -16.76
C ARG A 82 -1.53 3.93 -15.84
N VAL A 83 -2.28 4.81 -15.19
CA VAL A 83 -1.79 5.79 -14.24
C VAL A 83 -2.15 5.31 -12.84
N VAL A 84 -1.15 5.27 -11.95
CA VAL A 84 -1.42 5.17 -10.51
C VAL A 84 -1.71 6.58 -10.04
N PHE A 85 -2.98 6.85 -9.74
CA PHE A 85 -3.47 8.15 -9.31
C PHE A 85 -3.59 8.14 -7.78
N VAL A 86 -2.98 9.11 -7.10
CA VAL A 86 -2.88 9.16 -5.65
C VAL A 86 -3.39 10.49 -5.12
N LEU A 87 -4.23 10.44 -4.09
CA LEU A 87 -4.66 11.57 -3.30
C LEU A 87 -3.95 11.51 -1.95
N GLN A 88 -3.18 12.54 -1.60
CA GLN A 88 -2.39 12.60 -0.37
C GLN A 88 -2.63 13.91 0.38
N GLU A 89 -2.83 13.80 1.69
CA GLU A 89 -2.83 14.90 2.63
C GLU A 89 -1.39 15.36 2.87
N GLY A 90 -1.11 16.66 2.66
CA GLY A 90 0.25 17.21 2.60
C GLY A 90 0.85 17.68 3.92
N LEU A 91 0.12 17.69 5.03
CA LEU A 91 0.65 18.12 6.33
C LEU A 91 1.24 16.97 7.15
N GLU A 92 0.59 15.80 7.10
CA GLU A 92 0.93 14.58 7.83
C GLU A 92 1.36 13.45 6.88
N ASP A 93 1.45 13.73 5.57
CA ASP A 93 1.83 12.78 4.51
C ASP A 93 0.95 11.52 4.44
N ILE A 94 -0.35 11.68 4.71
CA ILE A 94 -1.29 10.56 4.72
C ILE A 94 -1.89 10.39 3.33
N VAL A 95 -1.64 9.24 2.70
CA VAL A 95 -2.38 8.85 1.49
C VAL A 95 -3.85 8.65 1.85
N ILE A 96 -4.74 9.43 1.25
CA ILE A 96 -6.18 9.34 1.45
C ILE A 96 -6.76 8.22 0.60
N ASP A 97 -6.44 8.24 -0.69
CA ASP A 97 -6.88 7.23 -1.64
C ASP A 97 -5.87 7.04 -2.77
N ALA A 98 -5.96 5.89 -3.45
CA ALA A 98 -5.21 5.63 -4.66
C ALA A 98 -5.95 4.66 -5.58
N ASP A 99 -5.97 4.96 -6.87
CA ASP A 99 -6.59 4.10 -7.89
C ASP A 99 -5.74 3.95 -9.15
N LEU A 100 -6.05 2.92 -9.93
CA LEU A 100 -5.47 2.66 -11.25
C LEU A 100 -6.44 3.11 -12.33
N ILE A 101 -6.19 4.31 -12.87
CA ILE A 101 -7.02 4.90 -13.93
C ILE A 101 -6.36 4.74 -15.31
N PRO A 102 -7.14 4.74 -16.41
CA PRO A 102 -6.59 4.65 -17.76
C PRO A 102 -5.70 5.85 -18.13
N SER A 103 -6.13 7.07 -17.78
CA SER A 103 -5.37 8.31 -17.96
C SER A 103 -5.88 9.36 -16.98
N GLU A 104 -5.19 10.50 -16.87
CA GLU A 104 -5.58 11.66 -16.05
C GLU A 104 -6.67 12.52 -16.72
N ALA A 105 -7.29 12.05 -17.81
CA ALA A 105 -8.40 12.74 -18.44
C ALA A 105 -9.58 12.87 -17.45
N GLU A 106 -10.30 13.99 -17.50
CA GLU A 106 -11.41 14.32 -16.60
C GLU A 106 -12.45 13.19 -16.55
N GLU A 107 -12.73 12.54 -17.67
CA GLU A 107 -13.65 11.40 -17.80
C GLU A 107 -13.23 10.13 -17.04
N HIS A 108 -12.01 10.09 -16.50
CA HIS A 108 -11.45 8.97 -15.76
C HIS A 108 -11.13 9.30 -14.30
N VAL A 109 -11.36 10.54 -13.87
CA VAL A 109 -11.16 11.00 -12.50
C VAL A 109 -12.54 11.24 -11.86
N SER A 110 -12.89 10.46 -10.84
CA SER A 110 -14.21 10.47 -10.17
C SER A 110 -14.14 10.91 -8.72
#